data_AF-A0A1F6VEK6-F1
#
_entry.id   AF-A0A1F6VEK6-F1
#
_cell.length_a   1.000
_cell.length_b   1.000
_cell.length_c   1.000
_cell.angle_alpha   90.00
_cell.angle_beta   90.00
_cell.angle_gamma   90.00
#
_symmetry.space_group_name_H-M   'P 1'
#
loop_
_entity.id
_entity.type
_entity.pdbx_description
1 polymer ?
#
loop_
_entity_poly.entity_id
_entity_poly.type
_entity_poly.pdbx_seq_one_letter_code
_entity_poly.pdbx_strand_id
1 'polypeptide(L)'
;MLFLVVLFLIKNTSTFKNTETFLKGNKQDSSLVYGDMTFEDLVNEDTDGDGVLDWQEGLYDLDPTKSETTPGVLDSVAIQKLKSEQEGSLLESDNTQNVENLTQTDKFSRELFAIVAATSQNGVIDQTTIDTLGSSLAEKIQNSVPRKIYVISDIKIIESDIKEAIQKYSNELANIYTKYNIKKGVMNILEEFIADETNTSILLELDPIINQLNEVINESVKMQVPKSLSLIHLDLINSFQRVLENINDIKLFDSDIVVAMGAIIQYQQNTIALESSLNRLTEAVRQKLNN
;
A
#
# COMPACT_ATOMS: atom_id res chain seq x y z
N MET A 1 -10.36 23.23 29.69
CA MET A 1 -10.20 22.31 28.54
C MET A 1 -9.23 21.16 28.84
N LEU A 2 -9.11 20.73 30.11
CA LEU A 2 -8.30 19.55 30.51
C LEU A 2 -9.18 18.44 31.15
N PHE A 3 -10.51 18.63 31.13
CA PHE A 3 -11.49 17.74 31.79
C PHE A 3 -12.33 16.93 30.79
N LEU A 4 -12.21 17.20 29.48
CA LEU A 4 -12.93 16.47 28.42
C LEU A 4 -12.11 15.35 27.78
N VAL A 5 -10.77 15.41 27.87
CA VAL A 5 -9.87 14.35 27.35
C VAL A 5 -9.87 13.11 28.25
N VAL A 6 -10.09 13.29 29.55
CA VAL A 6 -10.15 12.17 30.52
C VAL A 6 -11.46 11.39 30.44
N LEU A 7 -12.57 12.00 30.00
CA LEU A 7 -13.85 11.31 29.84
C LEU A 7 -13.96 10.47 28.55
N PHE A 8 -13.17 10.79 27.52
CA PHE A 8 -13.13 9.99 26.28
C PHE A 8 -12.39 8.64 26.49
N LEU A 9 -11.38 8.62 27.37
CA LEU A 9 -10.58 7.43 27.64
C LEU A 9 -11.25 6.39 28.57
N ILE A 10 -12.33 6.74 29.26
CA ILE A 10 -13.00 5.84 30.21
C ILE A 10 -14.14 5.03 29.55
N LYS A 11 -14.66 5.45 28.38
CA LYS A 11 -15.88 4.85 27.81
C LYS A 11 -15.69 3.96 26.57
N ASN A 12 -14.46 3.79 26.05
CA ASN A 12 -14.22 2.97 24.87
C ASN A 12 -13.29 1.78 25.11
N THR A 13 -13.48 1.09 26.23
CA THR A 13 -13.00 -0.29 26.40
C THR A 13 -13.88 -1.24 25.58
N SER A 14 -13.77 -1.17 24.25
CA SER A 14 -14.14 -2.27 23.38
C SER A 14 -12.85 -2.84 22.82
N THR A 15 -12.33 -3.86 23.50
CA THR A 15 -11.22 -4.65 23.04
C THR A 15 -11.64 -5.41 21.77
N PHE A 16 -11.29 -4.88 20.59
CA PHE A 16 -11.13 -5.73 19.41
C PHE A 16 -9.88 -6.57 19.63
N LYS A 17 -10.07 -7.78 20.15
CA LYS A 17 -9.06 -8.83 20.14
C LYS A 17 -9.01 -9.40 18.72
N ASN A 18 -8.20 -8.81 17.85
CA ASN A 18 -7.70 -9.56 16.70
C ASN A 18 -6.62 -10.51 17.22
N THR A 19 -6.94 -11.78 17.20
CA THR A 19 -6.00 -12.85 17.54
C THR A 19 -5.10 -13.05 16.33
N GLU A 20 -3.92 -12.44 16.32
CA GLU A 20 -2.92 -12.72 15.29
C GLU A 20 -2.32 -14.11 15.54
N THR A 21 -2.79 -15.10 14.79
CA THR A 21 -2.03 -16.32 14.56
C THR A 21 -1.06 -16.05 13.42
N PHE A 22 0.15 -15.59 13.77
CA PHE A 22 1.30 -15.60 12.86
C PHE A 22 1.64 -17.05 12.50
N LEU A 23 1.27 -17.48 11.30
CA LEU A 23 1.93 -18.59 10.65
C LEU A 23 3.12 -18.03 9.87
N LYS A 24 4.33 -18.32 10.37
CA LYS A 24 5.58 -18.20 9.61
C LYS A 24 5.46 -19.07 8.34
N GLY A 25 5.28 -18.44 7.19
CA GLY A 25 5.39 -19.05 5.87
C GLY A 25 6.45 -18.34 5.04
N ASN A 26 7.25 -19.11 4.31
CA ASN A 26 8.38 -18.66 3.49
C ASN A 26 7.98 -17.63 2.42
N LYS A 27 8.96 -16.82 2.02
CA LYS A 27 8.95 -16.09 0.74
C LYS A 27 8.63 -17.07 -0.40
N GLN A 28 7.42 -17.03 -0.88
CA GLN A 28 7.00 -17.57 -2.16
C GLN A 28 5.91 -16.63 -2.61
N ASP A 29 6.04 -16.10 -3.83
CA ASP A 29 5.09 -15.17 -4.43
C ASP A 29 3.67 -15.64 -4.15
N SER A 30 2.82 -14.70 -3.71
CA SER A 30 1.41 -14.89 -3.40
C SER A 30 0.63 -15.22 -4.68
N SER A 31 0.94 -16.35 -5.31
CA SER A 31 0.27 -16.80 -6.52
C SER A 31 -0.98 -17.56 -6.09
N LEU A 32 -2.11 -16.95 -6.40
CA LEU A 32 -3.44 -17.48 -6.10
C LEU A 32 -3.71 -18.63 -7.08
N VAL A 33 -4.42 -19.67 -6.65
CA VAL A 33 -4.62 -20.87 -7.46
C VAL A 33 -6.11 -21.07 -7.70
N TYR A 34 -6.51 -21.26 -8.97
CA TYR A 34 -7.86 -21.66 -9.38
C TYR A 34 -7.79 -23.02 -10.09
N GLY A 35 -8.36 -24.06 -9.49
CA GLY A 35 -8.17 -25.43 -9.96
C GLY A 35 -6.70 -25.86 -9.87
N ASP A 36 -6.12 -26.29 -10.98
CA ASP A 36 -4.69 -26.63 -11.10
C ASP A 36 -3.83 -25.49 -11.69
N MET A 37 -4.43 -24.36 -12.06
CA MET A 37 -3.72 -23.22 -12.67
C MET A 37 -3.45 -22.13 -11.65
N THR A 38 -2.27 -21.52 -11.77
CA THR A 38 -1.97 -20.32 -11.01
C THR A 38 -2.61 -19.12 -11.67
N PHE A 39 -2.78 -18.07 -10.87
CA PHE A 39 -3.32 -16.82 -11.31
C PHE A 39 -2.48 -16.17 -12.42
N GLU A 40 -1.15 -16.31 -12.35
CA GLU A 40 -0.23 -15.86 -13.38
C GLU A 40 -0.40 -16.63 -14.69
N ASP A 41 -0.78 -17.91 -14.63
CA ASP A 41 -1.08 -18.71 -15.81
C ASP A 41 -2.32 -18.17 -16.52
N LEU A 42 -3.40 -17.88 -15.79
CA LEU A 42 -4.66 -17.37 -16.36
C LEU A 42 -4.53 -16.00 -17.03
N VAL A 43 -3.69 -15.11 -16.50
CA VAL A 43 -3.50 -13.76 -17.10
C VAL A 43 -2.70 -13.82 -18.39
N ASN A 44 -1.80 -14.78 -18.50
CA ASN A 44 -0.86 -14.89 -19.62
C ASN A 44 -1.23 -16.03 -20.58
N GLU A 45 -2.40 -16.65 -20.40
CA GLU A 45 -2.91 -17.70 -21.28
C GLU A 45 -3.28 -17.10 -22.65
N ASP A 46 -2.79 -17.76 -23.71
CA ASP A 46 -3.03 -17.48 -25.12
C ASP A 46 -3.14 -18.86 -25.80
N THR A 47 -4.35 -19.37 -25.86
CA THR A 47 -4.67 -20.76 -26.21
C THR A 47 -4.41 -21.05 -27.69
N ASP A 48 -4.64 -20.08 -28.57
CA ASP A 48 -4.47 -20.23 -30.02
C ASP A 48 -3.15 -19.66 -30.57
N GLY A 49 -2.40 -18.93 -29.74
CA GLY A 49 -1.09 -18.39 -30.04
C GLY A 49 -1.11 -17.22 -31.02
N ASP A 50 -2.24 -16.51 -31.15
CA ASP A 50 -2.38 -15.36 -32.04
C ASP A 50 -1.82 -14.05 -31.45
N GLY A 51 -1.41 -14.08 -30.18
CA GLY A 51 -0.86 -12.96 -29.43
C GLY A 51 -1.91 -12.10 -28.73
N VAL A 52 -3.18 -12.49 -28.76
CA VAL A 52 -4.26 -11.97 -27.91
C VAL A 52 -4.45 -12.95 -26.75
N LEU A 53 -4.53 -12.43 -25.53
CA LEU A 53 -4.71 -13.26 -24.34
C LEU A 53 -6.17 -13.72 -24.22
N ASP A 54 -6.41 -14.93 -23.74
CA ASP A 54 -7.74 -15.56 -23.65
C ASP A 54 -8.76 -14.68 -22.91
N TRP A 55 -8.32 -14.00 -21.84
CA TRP A 55 -9.18 -13.11 -21.08
C TRP A 55 -9.58 -11.85 -21.87
N GLN A 56 -8.69 -11.38 -22.74
CA GLN A 56 -8.94 -10.23 -23.59
C GLN A 56 -9.95 -10.61 -24.67
N GLU A 57 -9.87 -11.81 -25.24
CA GLU A 57 -10.85 -12.32 -26.21
C GLU A 57 -12.23 -12.50 -25.58
N GLY A 58 -12.28 -13.08 -24.39
CA GLY A 58 -13.53 -13.24 -23.63
C GLY A 58 -14.23 -11.90 -23.33
N LEU A 59 -13.50 -10.80 -23.21
CA LEU A 59 -14.08 -9.45 -23.03
C LEU A 59 -14.83 -8.96 -24.28
N TYR A 60 -14.43 -9.44 -25.46
CA TYR A 60 -14.99 -9.03 -26.75
C TYR A 60 -15.89 -10.11 -27.39
N ASP A 61 -16.33 -11.09 -26.61
CA ASP A 61 -17.12 -12.25 -27.06
C ASP A 61 -16.45 -13.04 -28.20
N LEU A 62 -15.11 -13.12 -28.17
CA LEU A 62 -14.29 -13.91 -29.09
C LEU A 62 -13.98 -15.30 -28.49
N ASP A 63 -13.60 -16.25 -29.34
CA ASP A 63 -13.33 -17.65 -29.02
C ASP A 63 -11.82 -17.89 -28.90
N PRO A 64 -11.27 -18.09 -27.68
CA PRO A 64 -9.82 -18.19 -27.45
C PRO A 64 -9.14 -19.40 -28.08
N THR A 65 -9.92 -20.31 -28.65
CA THR A 65 -9.38 -21.47 -29.36
C THR A 65 -9.17 -21.20 -30.84
N LYS A 66 -9.43 -19.97 -31.31
CA LYS A 66 -9.43 -19.60 -32.72
C LYS A 66 -8.89 -18.19 -32.97
N SER A 67 -7.71 -18.16 -33.62
CA SER A 67 -7.09 -16.89 -34.09
C SER A 67 -7.99 -16.04 -35.00
N GLU A 68 -9.04 -16.64 -35.55
CA GLU A 68 -10.12 -15.98 -36.27
C GLU A 68 -11.47 -16.53 -35.78
N THR A 69 -12.06 -15.90 -34.77
CA THR A 69 -13.43 -16.22 -34.33
C THR A 69 -14.42 -15.96 -35.47
N THR A 70 -14.19 -14.88 -36.21
CA THR A 70 -14.90 -14.58 -37.46
C THR A 70 -14.01 -14.94 -38.65
N PRO A 71 -14.39 -15.92 -39.49
CA PRO A 71 -13.54 -16.36 -40.60
C PRO A 71 -13.10 -15.21 -41.51
N GLY A 72 -11.79 -15.09 -41.73
CA GLY A 72 -11.16 -14.05 -42.54
C GLY A 72 -10.85 -12.75 -41.82
N VAL A 73 -11.05 -12.67 -40.50
CA VAL A 73 -10.68 -11.53 -39.66
C VAL A 73 -9.95 -12.05 -38.43
N LEU A 74 -8.69 -11.67 -38.26
CA LEU A 74 -7.92 -11.95 -37.04
C LEU A 74 -8.56 -11.26 -35.84
N ASP A 75 -8.55 -11.93 -34.69
CA ASP A 75 -9.20 -11.44 -33.48
C ASP A 75 -8.52 -10.17 -32.95
N SER A 76 -7.19 -10.07 -33.05
CA SER A 76 -6.43 -8.83 -32.85
C SER A 76 -6.96 -7.63 -33.66
N VAL A 77 -7.38 -7.84 -34.91
CA VAL A 77 -7.93 -6.81 -35.79
C VAL A 77 -9.36 -6.46 -35.39
N ALA A 78 -10.17 -7.46 -35.04
CA ALA A 78 -11.53 -7.26 -34.55
C ALA A 78 -11.54 -6.39 -33.27
N ILE A 79 -10.66 -6.70 -32.32
CA ILE A 79 -10.48 -5.94 -31.08
C ILE A 79 -10.04 -4.51 -31.36
N GLN A 80 -9.04 -4.31 -32.22
CA GLN A 80 -8.57 -2.96 -32.56
C GLN A 80 -9.69 -2.11 -33.17
N LYS A 81 -10.53 -2.71 -34.01
CA LYS A 81 -11.71 -2.04 -34.58
C LYS A 81 -12.71 -1.66 -33.49
N LEU A 82 -13.06 -2.58 -32.59
CA LEU A 82 -13.98 -2.31 -31.48
C LEU A 82 -13.48 -1.20 -30.55
N LYS A 83 -12.18 -1.21 -30.23
CA LYS A 83 -11.53 -0.13 -29.46
C LYS A 83 -11.66 1.22 -30.18
N SER A 84 -11.37 1.26 -31.49
CA SER A 84 -11.48 2.49 -32.28
C SER A 84 -12.91 3.04 -32.42
N GLU A 85 -13.92 2.16 -32.39
CA GLU A 85 -15.34 2.51 -32.41
C GLU A 85 -15.83 3.02 -31.05
N GLN A 86 -15.27 2.51 -29.94
CA GLN A 86 -15.58 2.96 -28.58
C GLN A 86 -14.86 4.26 -28.19
N GLU A 87 -13.64 4.49 -28.66
CA GLU A 87 -12.82 5.66 -28.27
C GLU A 87 -13.02 6.89 -29.14
N GLY A 88 -13.81 6.81 -30.23
CA GLY A 88 -14.02 7.96 -31.11
C GLY A 88 -12.73 8.46 -31.73
N SER A 89 -12.16 7.68 -32.66
CA SER A 89 -11.11 8.12 -33.60
C SER A 89 -9.94 8.90 -32.98
N LEU A 90 -9.15 8.26 -32.12
CA LEU A 90 -7.74 8.59 -31.92
C LEU A 90 -6.91 7.32 -32.12
N LEU A 91 -6.53 7.09 -33.37
CA LEU A 91 -5.60 6.03 -33.74
C LEU A 91 -4.17 6.50 -33.46
N GLU A 92 -3.53 5.93 -32.45
CA GLU A 92 -2.09 5.67 -32.51
C GLU A 92 -1.87 4.15 -32.39
N SER A 93 -1.48 3.57 -33.51
CA SER A 93 -0.96 2.20 -33.57
C SER A 93 0.42 2.20 -32.93
N ASP A 94 0.53 1.73 -31.69
CA ASP A 94 1.83 1.48 -31.07
C ASP A 94 2.13 -0.01 -31.14
N ASN A 95 2.83 -0.38 -32.21
CA ASN A 95 3.29 -1.74 -32.50
C ASN A 95 4.70 -1.94 -31.90
N THR A 96 4.80 -1.70 -30.59
CA THR A 96 6.01 -1.96 -29.82
C THR A 96 5.61 -2.69 -28.55
N GLN A 97 6.32 -3.78 -28.24
CA GLN A 97 6.37 -4.37 -26.90
C GLN A 97 6.93 -3.33 -25.91
N ASN A 98 6.14 -2.31 -25.62
CA ASN A 98 6.36 -1.43 -24.49
C ASN A 98 6.02 -2.29 -23.28
N VAL A 99 7.00 -2.49 -22.40
CA VAL A 99 6.75 -3.00 -21.05
C VAL A 99 5.76 -2.02 -20.44
N GLU A 100 4.50 -2.44 -20.41
CA GLU A 100 3.40 -1.58 -20.02
C GLU A 100 3.59 -1.21 -18.54
N ASN A 101 3.64 0.09 -18.26
CA ASN A 101 3.85 0.57 -16.90
C ASN A 101 2.51 0.59 -16.15
N LEU A 102 2.02 -0.61 -15.79
CA LEU A 102 0.73 -0.83 -15.16
C LEU A 102 0.71 -0.37 -13.70
N THR A 103 -0.35 0.36 -13.33
CA THR A 103 -0.70 0.64 -11.93
C THR A 103 -1.13 -0.65 -11.21
N GLN A 104 -1.22 -0.65 -9.87
CA GLN A 104 -1.77 -1.82 -9.16
C GLN A 104 -3.25 -2.00 -9.47
N THR A 105 -3.98 -0.91 -9.70
CA THR A 105 -5.36 -0.94 -10.19
C THR A 105 -5.45 -1.63 -11.55
N ASP A 106 -4.59 -1.29 -12.52
CA ASP A 106 -4.58 -1.93 -13.84
C ASP A 106 -4.27 -3.42 -13.75
N LYS A 107 -3.26 -3.77 -12.94
CA LYS A 107 -2.94 -5.17 -12.65
C LYS A 107 -4.18 -5.85 -12.11
N PHE A 108 -4.70 -5.39 -10.98
CA PHE A 108 -5.90 -5.95 -10.36
C PHE A 108 -7.08 -6.09 -11.32
N SER A 109 -7.35 -5.11 -12.17
CA SER A 109 -8.42 -5.18 -13.17
C SER A 109 -8.19 -6.31 -14.16
N ARG A 110 -6.98 -6.44 -14.73
CA ARG A 110 -6.64 -7.58 -15.61
C ARG A 110 -6.84 -8.90 -14.90
N GLU A 111 -6.46 -8.92 -13.63
CA GLU A 111 -6.59 -10.13 -12.84
C GLU A 111 -8.03 -10.57 -12.61
N LEU A 112 -8.86 -9.61 -12.23
CA LEU A 112 -10.29 -9.80 -12.07
C LEU A 112 -10.92 -10.29 -13.39
N PHE A 113 -10.59 -9.67 -14.51
CA PHE A 113 -11.14 -10.04 -15.81
C PHE A 113 -10.67 -11.41 -16.28
N ALA A 114 -9.41 -11.78 -16.06
CA ALA A 114 -8.91 -13.11 -16.38
C ALA A 114 -9.68 -14.21 -15.64
N ILE A 115 -9.93 -14.01 -14.35
CA ILE A 115 -10.74 -14.95 -13.56
C ILE A 115 -12.18 -15.01 -14.10
N VAL A 116 -12.80 -13.86 -14.37
CA VAL A 116 -14.17 -13.81 -14.89
C VAL A 116 -14.29 -14.49 -16.26
N ALA A 117 -13.31 -14.31 -17.16
CA ALA A 117 -13.30 -14.92 -18.47
C ALA A 117 -13.11 -16.46 -18.38
N ALA A 118 -12.14 -16.92 -17.60
CA ALA A 118 -11.90 -18.36 -17.41
C ALA A 118 -13.11 -19.06 -16.77
N THR A 119 -13.84 -18.36 -15.90
CA THR A 119 -15.01 -18.91 -15.20
C THR A 119 -16.30 -18.82 -16.03
N SER A 120 -16.46 -17.80 -16.87
CA SER A 120 -17.62 -17.66 -17.76
C SER A 120 -17.64 -18.73 -18.87
N GLN A 121 -16.47 -19.15 -19.36
CA GLN A 121 -16.34 -20.27 -20.31
C GLN A 121 -16.87 -21.60 -19.75
N ASN A 122 -16.80 -21.79 -18.43
CA ASN A 122 -17.30 -22.97 -17.72
C ASN A 122 -18.79 -22.87 -17.29
N GLY A 123 -19.45 -21.75 -17.58
CA GLY A 123 -20.90 -21.60 -17.54
C GLY A 123 -21.52 -21.16 -16.21
N VAL A 124 -20.80 -21.14 -15.09
CA VAL A 124 -21.26 -20.54 -13.81
C VAL A 124 -20.06 -20.12 -12.95
N ILE A 125 -20.00 -18.85 -12.53
CA ILE A 125 -19.13 -18.42 -11.43
C ILE A 125 -19.75 -18.89 -10.12
N ASP A 126 -19.15 -19.86 -9.45
CA ASP A 126 -19.63 -20.32 -8.15
C ASP A 126 -19.24 -19.36 -7.01
N GLN A 127 -19.93 -19.49 -5.87
CA GLN A 127 -19.67 -18.64 -4.70
C GLN A 127 -18.23 -18.78 -4.19
N THR A 128 -17.62 -19.96 -4.33
CA THR A 128 -16.24 -20.21 -3.90
C THR A 128 -15.24 -19.40 -4.71
N THR A 129 -15.47 -19.23 -6.01
CA THR A 129 -14.67 -18.35 -6.88
C THR A 129 -14.80 -16.89 -6.44
N ILE A 130 -16.02 -16.43 -6.16
CA ILE A 130 -16.29 -15.07 -5.67
C ILE A 130 -15.57 -14.82 -4.33
N ASP A 131 -15.65 -15.78 -3.39
CA ASP A 131 -15.03 -15.66 -2.08
C ASP A 131 -13.49 -15.67 -2.17
N THR A 132 -12.93 -16.47 -3.06
CA THR A 132 -11.48 -16.55 -3.31
C THR A 132 -10.96 -15.24 -3.89
N LEU A 133 -11.67 -14.69 -4.88
CA LEU A 133 -11.36 -13.40 -5.48
C LEU A 133 -11.45 -12.25 -4.45
N GLY A 134 -12.50 -12.24 -3.63
CA GLY A 134 -12.67 -11.25 -2.56
C GLY A 134 -11.55 -11.33 -1.52
N SER A 135 -11.13 -12.54 -1.13
CA SER A 135 -10.02 -12.75 -0.19
C SER A 135 -8.68 -12.31 -0.77
N SER A 136 -8.45 -12.59 -2.04
CA SER A 136 -7.27 -12.18 -2.80
C SER A 136 -7.13 -10.66 -2.88
N LEU A 137 -8.24 -9.97 -3.16
CA LEU A 137 -8.33 -8.52 -3.15
C LEU A 137 -7.97 -7.96 -1.77
N ALA A 138 -8.57 -8.50 -0.71
CA ALA A 138 -8.29 -8.08 0.65
C ALA A 138 -6.80 -8.28 1.01
N GLU A 139 -6.21 -9.40 0.61
CA GLU A 139 -4.80 -9.69 0.87
C GLU A 139 -3.86 -8.73 0.14
N LYS A 140 -4.11 -8.46 -1.16
CA LYS A 140 -3.30 -7.51 -1.95
C LYS A 140 -3.40 -6.08 -1.43
N ILE A 141 -4.59 -5.66 -0.99
CA ILE A 141 -4.82 -4.34 -0.40
C ILE A 141 -4.13 -4.21 0.97
N GLN A 142 -4.08 -5.29 1.77
CA GLN A 142 -3.53 -5.26 3.13
C GLN A 142 -2.00 -5.39 3.20
N ASN A 143 -1.36 -6.01 2.21
CA ASN A 143 0.06 -6.38 2.28
C ASN A 143 0.99 -5.51 1.42
N SER A 144 0.90 -4.18 1.51
CA SER A 144 1.89 -3.33 0.84
C SER A 144 3.26 -3.42 1.52
N VAL A 145 4.27 -3.89 0.78
CA VAL A 145 5.65 -3.96 1.28
C VAL A 145 6.22 -2.53 1.42
N PRO A 146 6.87 -2.18 2.56
CA PRO A 146 7.53 -0.87 2.69
C PRO A 146 8.54 -0.64 1.58
N ARG A 147 8.49 0.54 0.95
CA ARG A 147 9.39 0.89 -0.16
C ARG A 147 10.79 1.22 0.33
N LYS A 148 10.89 1.87 1.48
CA LYS A 148 12.16 2.25 2.10
C LYS A 148 12.23 1.72 3.53
N ILE A 149 13.35 1.08 3.84
CA ILE A 149 13.65 0.57 5.17
C ILE A 149 15.05 1.06 5.53
N TYR A 150 15.15 1.80 6.63
CA TYR A 150 16.43 2.19 7.20
C TYR A 150 17.04 1.02 7.97
N VAL A 151 18.36 0.90 7.86
CA VAL A 151 19.16 -0.11 8.54
C VAL A 151 20.14 0.54 9.52
N ILE A 152 20.80 -0.28 10.34
CA ILE A 152 21.70 0.21 11.38
C ILE A 152 22.87 1.05 10.83
N SER A 153 23.29 0.80 9.58
CA SER A 153 24.36 1.57 8.92
C SER A 153 23.93 2.96 8.50
N ASP A 154 22.63 3.25 8.47
CA ASP A 154 22.11 4.56 8.06
C ASP A 154 22.15 5.57 9.20
N ILE A 155 22.19 5.11 10.46
CA ILE A 155 22.19 5.97 11.64
C ILE A 155 23.60 6.15 12.23
N LYS A 156 23.84 7.28 12.89
CA LYS A 156 25.15 7.54 13.53
C LYS A 156 25.14 7.08 14.97
N ILE A 157 25.80 5.97 15.23
CA ILE A 157 25.90 5.40 16.57
C ILE A 157 27.14 5.93 17.30
N ILE A 158 26.98 6.32 18.56
CA ILE A 158 28.08 6.60 19.47
C ILE A 158 28.16 5.51 20.54
N GLU A 159 29.38 5.08 20.89
CA GLU A 159 29.61 4.04 21.90
C GLU A 159 29.26 4.50 23.33
N SER A 160 29.09 5.81 23.55
CA SER A 160 28.83 6.39 24.86
C SER A 160 27.37 6.24 25.28
N ASP A 161 27.15 5.52 26.38
CA ASP A 161 25.86 5.39 27.07
C ASP A 161 25.82 6.14 28.42
N ILE A 162 26.72 7.11 28.62
CA ILE A 162 26.72 7.94 29.83
C ILE A 162 25.49 8.86 29.87
N LYS A 163 25.05 9.23 31.08
CA LYS A 163 23.86 10.07 31.31
C LYS A 163 23.84 11.36 30.48
N GLU A 164 24.98 12.03 30.34
CA GLU A 164 25.09 13.26 29.54
C GLU A 164 24.80 13.00 28.04
N ALA A 165 25.31 11.91 27.48
CA ALA A 165 25.06 11.53 26.09
C ALA A 165 23.58 11.19 25.86
N ILE A 166 22.94 10.48 26.81
CA ILE A 166 21.51 10.18 26.77
C ILE A 166 20.68 11.47 26.87
N GLN A 167 21.06 12.41 27.73
CA GLN A 167 20.35 13.67 27.89
C GLN A 167 20.46 14.55 26.64
N LYS A 168 21.65 14.61 26.03
CA LYS A 168 21.86 15.30 24.75
C LYS A 168 20.97 14.69 23.66
N TYR A 169 20.98 13.37 23.52
CA TYR A 169 20.13 12.65 22.58
C TYR A 169 18.64 12.97 22.80
N SER A 170 18.18 12.89 24.06
CA SER A 170 16.78 13.19 24.43
C SER A 170 16.37 14.62 24.06
N ASN A 171 17.25 15.60 24.31
CA ASN A 171 17.00 17.00 23.99
C ASN A 171 16.99 17.24 22.48
N GLU A 172 17.92 16.65 21.73
CA GLU A 172 17.95 16.72 20.26
C GLU A 172 16.67 16.12 19.68
N LEU A 173 16.22 14.96 20.17
CA LEU A 173 14.98 14.33 19.73
C LEU A 173 13.75 15.21 19.99
N ALA A 174 13.64 15.77 21.20
CA ALA A 174 12.55 16.67 21.54
C ALA A 174 12.55 17.94 20.68
N ASN A 175 13.73 18.48 20.36
CA ASN A 175 13.87 19.64 19.48
C ASN A 175 13.37 19.34 18.06
N ILE A 176 13.64 18.15 17.52
CA ILE A 176 13.13 17.72 16.20
C ILE A 176 11.59 17.70 16.21
N TYR A 177 10.98 17.05 17.20
CA TYR A 177 9.51 16.94 17.27
C TYR A 177 8.80 18.28 17.50
N THR A 178 9.40 19.16 18.29
CA THR A 178 8.83 20.50 18.53
C THR A 178 8.97 21.41 17.31
N LYS A 179 10.04 21.24 16.52
CA LYS A 179 10.27 21.99 15.28
C LYS A 179 9.25 21.66 14.20
N TYR A 180 8.89 20.38 14.05
CA TYR A 180 7.99 19.89 13.00
C TYR A 180 6.60 19.56 13.53
N ASN A 181 5.88 20.59 13.98
CA ASN A 181 4.54 20.42 14.55
C ASN A 181 3.44 20.31 13.47
N ILE A 182 2.73 19.18 13.46
CA ILE A 182 1.59 18.92 12.58
C ILE A 182 0.37 19.68 13.11
N LYS A 183 -0.14 20.64 12.31
CA LYS A 183 -1.25 21.53 12.73
C LYS A 183 -2.63 20.93 12.46
N LYS A 184 -2.80 20.27 11.32
CA LYS A 184 -4.02 19.56 10.92
C LYS A 184 -3.68 18.07 10.84
N GLY A 185 -4.45 17.24 11.55
CA GLY A 185 -4.23 15.80 11.55
C GLY A 185 -4.70 15.17 10.25
N VAL A 186 -4.04 14.08 9.84
CA VAL A 186 -4.41 13.31 8.64
C VAL A 186 -5.89 12.89 8.70
N MET A 187 -6.39 12.43 9.85
CA MET A 187 -7.78 11.98 9.98
C MET A 187 -8.79 13.10 9.64
N ASN A 188 -8.52 14.34 10.06
CA ASN A 188 -9.41 15.46 9.73
C ASN A 188 -9.44 15.72 8.21
N ILE A 189 -8.29 15.57 7.53
CA ILE A 189 -8.21 15.72 6.07
C ILE A 189 -8.98 14.58 5.38
N LEU A 190 -8.87 13.35 5.88
CA LEU A 190 -9.62 12.21 5.35
C LEU A 190 -11.13 12.34 5.59
N GLU A 191 -11.55 12.82 6.75
CA GLU A 191 -12.96 13.11 7.04
C GLU A 191 -13.53 14.17 6.09
N GLU A 192 -12.78 15.23 5.82
CA GLU A 192 -13.17 16.26 4.84
C GLU A 192 -13.23 15.69 3.42
N PHE A 193 -12.28 14.84 3.04
CA PHE A 193 -12.26 14.18 1.74
C PHE A 193 -13.45 13.23 1.55
N ILE A 194 -13.78 12.41 2.55
CA ILE A 194 -14.95 11.50 2.48
C ILE A 194 -16.27 12.28 2.39
N ALA A 195 -16.32 13.50 2.94
CA ALA A 195 -17.51 14.35 2.81
C ALA A 195 -17.71 14.91 1.38
N ASP A 196 -16.66 14.96 0.57
CA ASP A 196 -16.68 15.40 -0.84
C ASP A 196 -15.64 14.61 -1.67
N GLU A 197 -15.93 13.33 -1.91
CA GLU A 197 -15.01 12.39 -2.57
C GLU A 197 -14.65 12.80 -4.01
N THR A 198 -15.46 13.67 -4.62
CA THR A 198 -15.19 14.20 -5.98
C THR A 198 -14.09 15.27 -6.00
N ASN A 199 -13.76 15.82 -4.83
CA ASN A 199 -12.78 16.88 -4.69
C ASN A 199 -11.47 16.35 -4.12
N THR A 200 -10.71 15.65 -4.96
CA THR A 200 -9.42 15.06 -4.58
C THR A 200 -8.34 16.09 -4.27
N SER A 201 -8.56 17.37 -4.60
CA SER A 201 -7.67 18.45 -4.20
C SER A 201 -7.53 18.60 -2.68
N ILE A 202 -8.51 18.10 -1.90
CA ILE A 202 -8.43 18.02 -0.43
C ILE A 202 -7.20 17.20 0.00
N LEU A 203 -6.84 16.15 -0.74
CA LEU A 203 -5.68 15.30 -0.43
C LEU A 203 -4.34 16.02 -0.61
N LEU A 204 -4.30 17.17 -1.28
CA LEU A 204 -3.09 18.02 -1.32
C LEU A 204 -2.76 18.61 0.05
N GLU A 205 -3.74 18.69 0.96
CA GLU A 205 -3.48 19.12 2.34
C GLU A 205 -2.62 18.13 3.15
N LEU A 206 -2.38 16.92 2.61
CA LEU A 206 -1.42 15.97 3.18
C LEU A 206 0.04 16.38 2.91
N ASP A 207 0.31 17.24 1.91
CA ASP A 207 1.68 17.63 1.52
C ASP A 207 2.49 18.28 2.65
N PRO A 208 1.94 19.23 3.43
CA PRO A 208 2.64 19.75 4.59
C PRO A 208 3.01 18.67 5.62
N ILE A 209 2.16 17.65 5.81
CA ILE A 209 2.39 16.54 6.75
C ILE A 209 3.50 15.64 6.21
N ILE A 210 3.43 15.26 4.93
CA ILE A 210 4.46 14.49 4.23
C ILE A 210 5.83 15.18 4.35
N ASN A 211 5.88 16.49 4.10
CA ASN A 211 7.11 17.26 4.19
C ASN A 211 7.66 17.30 5.62
N GLN A 212 6.81 17.50 6.62
CA GLN A 212 7.24 17.50 8.04
C GLN A 212 7.75 16.14 8.48
N LEU A 213 7.08 15.05 8.13
CA LEU A 213 7.51 13.69 8.44
C LEU A 213 8.85 13.35 7.77
N ASN A 214 9.03 13.75 6.50
CA ASN A 214 10.31 13.63 5.81
C ASN A 214 11.43 14.33 6.56
N GLU A 215 11.21 15.57 7.01
CA GLU A 215 12.22 16.31 7.77
C GLU A 215 12.52 15.68 9.13
N VAL A 216 11.50 15.19 9.85
CA VAL A 216 11.70 14.44 11.11
C VAL A 216 12.59 13.22 10.88
N ILE A 217 12.32 12.43 9.84
CA ILE A 217 13.12 11.25 9.48
C ILE A 217 14.55 11.66 9.12
N ASN A 218 14.71 12.65 8.25
CA ASN A 218 16.00 13.11 7.76
C ASN A 218 16.89 13.67 8.87
N GLU A 219 16.32 14.38 9.85
CA GLU A 219 17.05 14.85 11.02
C GLU A 219 17.36 13.72 11.99
N SER A 220 16.40 12.81 12.23
CA SER A 220 16.57 11.66 13.14
C SER A 220 17.72 10.76 12.72
N VAL A 221 17.81 10.43 11.42
CA VAL A 221 18.90 9.61 10.86
C VAL A 221 20.28 10.24 11.08
N LYS A 222 20.38 11.57 11.14
CA LYS A 222 21.64 12.31 11.32
C LYS A 222 22.05 12.47 12.78
N MET A 223 21.17 12.15 13.74
CA MET A 223 21.44 12.29 15.17
C MET A 223 22.57 11.37 15.62
N GLN A 224 23.28 11.79 16.66
CA GLN A 224 24.20 10.90 17.38
C GLN A 224 23.40 10.07 18.38
N VAL A 225 23.29 8.77 18.12
CA VAL A 225 22.46 7.85 18.89
C VAL A 225 23.32 7.01 19.81
N PRO A 226 23.12 7.06 21.14
CA PRO A 226 23.77 6.16 22.08
C PRO A 226 23.54 4.70 21.71
N LYS A 227 24.59 3.87 21.78
CA LYS A 227 24.55 2.47 21.35
C LYS A 227 23.38 1.70 21.95
N SER A 228 23.08 1.89 23.22
CA SER A 228 21.97 1.21 23.88
C SER A 228 20.57 1.61 23.38
N LEU A 229 20.45 2.74 22.67
CA LEU A 229 19.18 3.24 22.10
C LEU A 229 19.08 3.00 20.58
N SER A 230 20.18 2.62 19.93
CA SER A 230 20.29 2.52 18.46
C SER A 230 19.17 1.70 17.79
N LEU A 231 18.89 0.50 18.27
CA LEU A 231 17.84 -0.36 17.70
C LEU A 231 16.43 0.22 17.89
N ILE A 232 16.14 0.78 19.08
CA ILE A 232 14.81 1.34 19.38
C ILE A 232 14.59 2.65 18.61
N HIS A 233 15.66 3.44 18.42
CA HIS A 233 15.65 4.61 17.55
C HIS A 233 15.43 4.24 16.08
N LEU A 234 16.08 3.18 15.61
CA LEU A 234 15.89 2.67 14.25
C LEU A 234 14.45 2.18 14.02
N ASP A 235 13.86 1.47 14.99
CA ASP A 235 12.45 1.08 14.96
C ASP A 235 11.55 2.31 14.79
N LEU A 236 11.82 3.38 15.53
CA LEU A 236 11.06 4.62 15.45
C LEU A 236 11.15 5.28 14.07
N ILE A 237 12.36 5.41 13.51
CA ILE A 237 12.57 5.94 12.15
C ILE A 237 11.77 5.14 11.13
N ASN A 238 11.84 3.81 11.20
CA ASN A 238 11.13 2.94 10.27
C ASN A 238 9.61 3.01 10.43
N SER A 239 9.10 3.23 11.65
CA SER A 239 7.67 3.49 11.85
C SER A 239 7.24 4.83 11.26
N PHE A 240 8.05 5.88 11.38
CA PHE A 240 7.79 7.15 10.70
C PHE A 240 7.80 6.98 9.17
N GLN A 241 8.77 6.24 8.64
CA GLN A 241 8.87 5.96 7.20
C GLN A 241 7.62 5.23 6.68
N ARG A 242 7.09 4.26 7.43
CA ARG A 242 5.84 3.58 7.07
C ARG A 242 4.66 4.54 7.02
N VAL A 243 4.49 5.39 8.05
CA VAL A 243 3.39 6.38 8.06
C VAL A 243 3.57 7.39 6.92
N LEU A 244 4.78 7.83 6.63
CA LEU A 244 5.08 8.72 5.51
C LEU A 244 4.69 8.08 4.17
N GLU A 245 5.11 6.86 3.90
CA GLU A 245 4.76 6.13 2.67
C GLU A 245 3.25 5.96 2.54
N ASN A 246 2.62 5.59 3.65
CA ASN A 246 1.19 5.40 3.72
C ASN A 246 0.41 6.69 3.40
N ILE A 247 0.82 7.84 3.93
CA ILE A 247 0.19 9.14 3.60
C ILE A 247 0.44 9.53 2.14
N ASN A 248 1.63 9.23 1.58
CA ASN A 248 1.89 9.44 0.15
C ASN A 248 0.98 8.59 -0.72
N ASP A 249 0.76 7.32 -0.34
CA ASP A 249 -0.05 6.38 -1.10
C ASP A 249 -1.53 6.73 -1.10
N ILE A 250 -2.05 7.30 -0.01
CA ILE A 250 -3.42 7.83 0.05
C ILE A 250 -3.66 8.86 -1.07
N LYS A 251 -2.66 9.67 -1.41
CA LYS A 251 -2.79 10.69 -2.47
C LYS A 251 -2.96 10.10 -3.88
N LEU A 252 -2.74 8.80 -4.05
CA LEU A 252 -2.90 8.12 -5.33
C LEU A 252 -4.35 7.77 -5.64
N PHE A 253 -5.33 8.27 -4.87
CA PHE A 253 -6.75 7.94 -5.03
C PHE A 253 -7.25 8.02 -6.48
N ASP A 254 -6.88 9.07 -7.22
CA ASP A 254 -7.30 9.26 -8.63
C ASP A 254 -6.49 8.43 -9.64
N SER A 255 -5.26 8.06 -9.31
CA SER A 255 -4.33 7.43 -10.25
C SER A 255 -4.15 5.93 -10.03
N ASP A 256 -4.33 5.45 -8.80
CA ASP A 256 -4.18 4.06 -8.39
C ASP A 256 -4.97 3.81 -7.09
N ILE A 257 -6.29 3.66 -7.22
CA ILE A 257 -7.22 3.54 -6.09
C ILE A 257 -6.94 2.31 -5.22
N VAL A 258 -6.44 1.21 -5.79
CA VAL A 258 -6.07 0.01 -5.03
C VAL A 258 -4.95 0.32 -4.03
N VAL A 259 -3.93 1.07 -4.46
CA VAL A 259 -2.85 1.52 -3.57
C VAL A 259 -3.38 2.48 -2.51
N ALA A 260 -4.20 3.46 -2.90
CA ALA A 260 -4.75 4.44 -1.98
C ALA A 260 -5.65 3.78 -0.90
N MET A 261 -6.53 2.86 -1.30
CA MET A 261 -7.39 2.11 -0.37
C MET A 261 -6.57 1.25 0.59
N GLY A 262 -5.57 0.53 0.08
CA GLY A 262 -4.63 -0.22 0.91
C GLY A 262 -3.95 0.66 1.94
N ALA A 263 -3.58 1.86 1.53
CA ALA A 263 -2.98 2.83 2.43
C ALA A 263 -3.95 3.33 3.51
N ILE A 264 -5.18 3.69 3.15
CA ILE A 264 -6.23 4.11 4.12
C ILE A 264 -6.47 3.02 5.16
N ILE A 265 -6.59 1.76 4.74
CA ILE A 265 -6.83 0.62 5.63
C ILE A 265 -5.68 0.43 6.63
N GLN A 266 -4.44 0.54 6.17
CA GLN A 266 -3.25 0.33 7.01
C GLN A 266 -2.88 1.54 7.88
N TYR A 267 -3.45 2.73 7.63
CA TYR A 267 -3.07 3.97 8.32
C TYR A 267 -3.18 3.89 9.84
N GLN A 268 -4.27 3.32 10.34
CA GLN A 268 -4.47 3.18 11.78
C GLN A 268 -3.42 2.26 12.40
N GLN A 269 -3.15 1.11 11.78
CA GLN A 269 -2.18 0.14 12.28
C GLN A 269 -0.75 0.72 12.27
N ASN A 270 -0.37 1.40 11.18
CA ASN A 270 0.93 2.06 11.07
C ASN A 270 1.10 3.18 12.11
N THR A 271 0.04 3.93 12.40
CA THR A 271 0.05 4.96 13.46
C THR A 271 0.18 4.34 14.85
N ILE A 272 -0.48 3.21 15.12
CA ILE A 272 -0.33 2.45 16.38
C ILE A 272 1.11 1.92 16.54
N ALA A 273 1.70 1.40 15.47
CA ALA A 273 3.09 0.93 15.47
C ALA A 273 4.07 2.08 15.76
N LEU A 274 3.82 3.25 15.17
CA LEU A 274 4.57 4.47 15.45
C LEU A 274 4.47 4.88 16.92
N GLU A 275 3.26 4.98 17.46
CA GLU A 275 3.02 5.30 18.87
C GLU A 275 3.74 4.31 19.81
N SER A 276 3.65 3.02 19.52
CA SER A 276 4.33 1.96 20.27
C SER A 276 5.86 2.14 20.25
N SER A 277 6.45 2.41 19.09
CA SER A 277 7.90 2.65 18.97
C SER A 277 8.36 3.91 19.71
N LEU A 278 7.56 4.98 19.69
CA LEU A 278 7.84 6.22 20.42
C LEU A 278 7.78 6.00 21.94
N ASN A 279 6.78 5.26 22.42
CA ASN A 279 6.63 4.93 23.83
C ASN A 279 7.79 4.07 24.33
N ARG A 280 8.19 3.05 23.56
CA ARG A 280 9.37 2.22 23.87
C ARG A 280 10.64 3.06 23.97
N LEU A 281 10.86 3.99 23.04
CA LEU A 281 12.03 4.85 23.06
C LEU A 281 12.03 5.80 24.27
N THR A 282 10.89 6.45 24.52
CA THR A 282 10.72 7.38 25.64
C THR A 282 10.98 6.68 26.98
N GLU A 283 10.46 5.46 27.14
CA GLU A 283 10.70 4.66 28.34
C GLU A 283 12.17 4.26 28.48
N ALA A 284 12.82 3.83 27.39
CA ALA A 284 14.24 3.48 27.39
C ALA A 284 15.12 4.69 27.79
N VAL A 285 14.83 5.87 27.25
CA VAL A 285 15.51 7.13 27.63
C VAL A 285 15.29 7.43 29.11
N ARG A 286 14.04 7.35 29.60
CA ARG A 286 13.69 7.62 31.00
C ARG A 286 14.44 6.70 31.95
N GLN A 287 14.52 5.40 31.67
CA GLN A 287 15.26 4.43 32.46
C GLN A 287 16.76 4.76 32.51
N LYS A 288 17.34 5.14 31.35
CA LYS A 288 18.76 5.49 31.25
C LYS A 288 19.12 6.80 31.97
N LEU A 289 18.17 7.72 32.14
CA LEU A 289 18.40 8.97 32.89
C LEU A 289 18.21 8.82 34.40
N ASN A 290 17.44 7.82 34.84
CA ASN A 290 17.14 7.56 36.25
C ASN A 290 18.15 6.62 36.93
N ASN A 291 18.87 5.82 36.15
CA ASN A 291 20.02 5.02 36.60
C ASN A 291 21.31 5.86 36.60
#